data_AF-A0A379WSX0-F1
#
_entry.id   AF-A0A379WSX0-F1
#
_cell.length_a   1.000
_cell.length_b   1.000
_cell.length_c   1.000
_cell.angle_alpha   90.00
_cell.angle_beta   90.00
_cell.angle_gamma   90.00
#
_symmetry.space_group_name_H-M   'P 1'
#
loop_
_entity.id
_entity.type
_entity.pdbx_description
1 polymer ?
#
loop_
_entity_poly.entity_id
_entity_poly.type
_entity_poly.pdbx_seq_one_letter_code
_entity_poly.pdbx_strand_id
1 'polypeptide(L)' 'MLEANKIIREHEDTMAGIVATGVTQRNGVLVFSGDYFLDEQGLPTPKSTAVFNMFKHLAHVLSEKYHLVD' A
#
# COMPACT_ATOMS: atom_id res chain seq x y z
N MET A 1 3.16 -6.38 8.41
CA MET A 1 3.98 -5.42 7.62
C MET A 1 5.10 -6.07 6.80
N LEU A 2 5.80 -7.11 7.30
CA LEU A 2 6.88 -7.77 6.54
C LEU A 2 6.40 -8.36 5.20
N GLU A 3 5.30 -9.14 5.23
CA GLU A 3 4.72 -9.76 4.03
C GLU A 3 4.28 -8.72 2.99
N ALA A 4 3.58 -7.67 3.43
CA ALA A 4 3.17 -6.58 2.56
C ALA A 4 4.38 -5.92 1.86
N ASN A 5 5.43 -5.57 2.61
CA ASN A 5 6.63 -4.95 2.03
C ASN A 5 7.49 -5.93 1.21
N LYS A 6 7.32 -7.24 1.37
CA LYS A 6 7.91 -8.25 0.47
C LYS A 6 7.22 -8.21 -0.89
N ILE A 7 5.89 -8.27 -0.91
CA ILE A 7 5.08 -8.18 -2.14
C ILE A 7 5.38 -6.89 -2.91
N ILE A 8 5.52 -5.75 -2.20
CA ILE A 8 5.91 -4.48 -2.84
C ILE A 8 7.23 -4.65 -3.59
N ARG A 9 8.29 -5.17 -2.95
CA ARG A 9 9.63 -5.30 -3.57
C ARG A 9 9.68 -6.29 -4.73
N GLU A 10 8.83 -7.31 -4.71
CA GLU A 10 8.77 -8.34 -5.75
C GLU A 10 7.99 -7.88 -6.99
N HIS A 11 7.23 -6.78 -6.88
CA HIS A 11 6.47 -6.25 -8.00
C HIS A 11 7.39 -5.43 -8.92
N GLU A 12 7.65 -5.93 -10.14
CA GLU A 12 8.63 -5.38 -11.10
C GLU A 12 8.45 -3.89 -11.43
N ASP A 13 7.23 -3.38 -11.26
CA ASP A 13 6.85 -1.98 -11.51
C ASP A 13 7.04 -1.04 -10.31
N THR A 14 7.65 -1.52 -9.21
CA THR A 14 7.88 -0.66 -8.05
C THR A 14 9.01 0.33 -8.30
N MET A 15 8.59 1.56 -8.64
CA MET A 15 9.42 2.75 -8.45
C MET A 15 10.05 2.72 -7.05
N ALA A 16 11.36 2.93 -7.01
CA ALA A 16 12.13 2.93 -5.77
C ALA A 16 11.47 3.81 -4.68
N GLY A 17 11.26 3.23 -3.50
CA GLY A 17 10.85 3.95 -2.29
C GLY A 17 9.41 3.74 -1.81
N ILE A 18 8.58 2.94 -2.50
CA ILE A 18 7.25 2.58 -1.94
C ILE A 18 7.44 1.67 -0.73
N VAL A 19 6.91 2.06 0.41
CA VAL A 19 6.95 1.27 1.66
C VAL A 19 5.61 1.44 2.36
N ALA A 20 4.96 0.32 2.70
CA ALA A 20 3.82 0.33 3.60
C ALA A 20 4.33 0.49 5.04
N THR A 21 3.85 1.52 5.74
CA THR A 21 4.23 1.84 7.13
C THR A 21 3.08 1.66 8.11
N GLY A 22 1.84 1.59 7.61
CA GLY A 22 0.67 1.28 8.42
C GLY A 22 -0.32 0.38 7.70
N VAL A 23 -1.18 -0.24 8.50
CA VAL A 23 -2.35 -1.00 8.03
C VAL A 23 -3.47 -0.84 9.05
N THR A 24 -4.68 -0.63 8.56
CA THR A 24 -5.91 -0.68 9.34
C THR A 24 -6.88 -1.63 8.65
N GLN A 25 -7.92 -2.10 9.33
CA GLN A 25 -8.99 -2.88 8.68
C GLN A 25 -10.31 -2.13 8.76
N ARG A 26 -11.01 -2.03 7.62
CA ARG A 26 -12.32 -1.39 7.51
C ARG A 26 -13.26 -2.31 6.73
N ASN A 27 -14.39 -2.68 7.33
CA ASN A 27 -15.41 -3.52 6.69
C ASN A 27 -14.83 -4.81 6.08
N GLY A 28 -13.92 -5.47 6.80
CA GLY A 28 -13.26 -6.70 6.32
C GLY A 28 -12.05 -6.47 5.40
N VAL A 29 -11.79 -5.24 4.94
CA VAL A 29 -10.71 -4.93 3.99
C VAL A 29 -9.55 -4.25 4.70
N LEU A 30 -8.33 -4.74 4.46
CA LEU A 30 -7.09 -4.11 4.89
C LEU A 30 -6.81 -2.86 4.07
N VAL A 31 -6.54 -1.74 4.75
CA VAL A 31 -6.22 -0.44 4.17
C VAL A 31 -4.79 -0.10 4.56
N PHE A 32 -3.90 -0.11 3.58
CA PHE A 32 -2.48 0.20 3.75
C PHE A 32 -2.21 1.70 3.63
N SER A 33 -1.24 2.18 4.40
CA SER A 33 -0.78 3.57 4.39
C SER A 33 0.74 3.66 4.34
N GLY A 34 1.22 4.79 3.82
CA GLY A 34 2.62 5.12 3.63
C GLY A 34 2.77 6.48 2.94
N ASP A 35 3.97 6.76 2.42
CA ASP A 35 4.19 7.96 1.63
C ASP A 35 3.47 7.86 0.28
N TYR A 36 2.59 8.83 0.00
CA TYR A 36 1.82 8.90 -1.25
C TYR A 36 2.53 9.74 -2.31
N PHE A 37 3.69 10.35 -2.02
CA PHE A 37 4.45 11.20 -2.93
C PHE A 37 3.59 12.31 -3.55
N LEU A 38 2.78 12.96 -2.71
CA LEU A 38 1.99 14.13 -3.10
C LEU A 38 2.91 15.34 -3.31
N ASP A 39 2.48 16.31 -4.09
CA ASP A 39 3.19 17.58 -4.20
C ASP A 39 3.01 18.47 -2.96
N GLU A 40 3.62 19.66 -2.97
CA GLU A 40 3.57 20.61 -1.84
C GLU A 40 2.14 21.09 -1.52
N GLN A 41 1.22 20.97 -2.48
CA GLN A 41 -0.19 21.32 -2.35
C GLN A 41 -1.04 20.12 -1.90
N GLY A 42 -0.43 18.94 -1.73
CA GLY A 42 -1.11 17.70 -1.36
C GLY A 42 -1.84 17.03 -2.51
N LEU A 43 -1.51 17.35 -3.76
CA LEU A 43 -2.14 16.75 -4.94
C LEU A 43 -1.39 15.49 -5.40
N PRO A 44 -2.08 14.51 -5.99
CA PRO A 44 -1.45 13.31 -6.53
C PRO A 44 -0.48 13.63 -7.67
N THR A 45 0.70 13.01 -7.63
CA THR A 45 1.68 13.01 -8.71
C THR A 45 1.61 11.69 -9.49
N PRO A 46 2.31 11.56 -10.64
CA PRO A 46 2.43 10.26 -11.30
C PRO A 46 2.96 9.14 -10.39
N LYS A 47 3.81 9.49 -9.40
CA LYS A 47 4.32 8.54 -8.41
C LYS A 47 3.25 8.09 -7.43
N SER A 48 2.29 8.97 -7.08
CA SER A 48 1.14 8.64 -6.25
C SER A 48 0.29 7.53 -6.86
N THR A 49 0.09 7.55 -8.19
CA THR A 49 -0.67 6.51 -8.90
C THR A 49 -0.11 5.11 -8.64
N ALA A 50 1.22 4.95 -8.66
CA ALA A 50 1.84 3.66 -8.38
C ALA A 50 1.64 3.23 -6.92
N VAL A 51 1.72 4.16 -5.97
CA VAL A 51 1.43 3.86 -4.55
C VAL A 51 -0.02 3.40 -4.38
N PHE A 52 -0.98 4.11 -4.97
CA PHE A 52 -2.40 3.72 -4.89
C PHE A 52 -2.64 2.33 -5.49
N ASN A 53 -2.06 2.05 -6.66
CA ASN A 53 -2.18 0.73 -7.28
C ASN A 53 -1.55 -0.36 -6.41
N MET A 54 -0.39 -0.10 -5.82
CA MET A 54 0.30 -1.06 -4.96
C MET A 54 -0.49 -1.33 -3.68
N PHE A 55 -0.96 -0.29 -2.99
CA PHE A 55 -1.76 -0.47 -1.77
C PHE A 55 -3.11 -1.13 -2.04
N LYS A 56 -3.72 -0.84 -3.20
CA LYS A 56 -4.92 -1.56 -3.66
C LYS A 56 -4.63 -3.03 -3.91
N HIS A 57 -3.51 -3.37 -4.54
CA HIS A 57 -3.09 -4.74 -4.77
C HIS A 57 -2.89 -5.49 -3.44
N LEU A 58 -2.17 -4.89 -2.50
CA LEU A 58 -1.98 -5.44 -1.15
C LEU A 58 -3.31 -5.66 -0.43
N ALA A 59 -4.20 -4.67 -0.46
CA ALA A 59 -5.54 -4.78 0.13
C ALA A 59 -6.28 -5.99 -0.45
N HIS A 60 -6.29 -6.16 -1.76
CA HIS A 60 -6.95 -7.28 -2.41
C HIS A 60 -6.37 -8.63 -1.99
N VAL A 61 -5.04 -8.82 -2.14
CA VAL A 61 -4.40 -10.13 -1.93
C VAL A 61 -4.29 -10.53 -0.46
N LEU A 62 -4.20 -9.57 0.46
CA LEU A 62 -4.00 -9.84 1.89
C LEU A 62 -5.32 -9.85 2.67
N SER A 63 -6.36 -9.12 2.26
CA SER A 63 -7.65 -9.15 2.97
C SER A 63 -8.36 -10.50 2.84
N GLU A 64 -8.10 -11.24 1.77
CA GLU A 64 -8.60 -12.61 1.60
C GLU A 64 -7.90 -13.62 2.53
N LYS A 65 -6.70 -13.29 3.01
CA LYS A 65 -5.82 -14.22 3.75
C LYS A 65 -5.72 -13.89 5.23
N TYR A 66 -5.94 -12.63 5.60
CA TYR A 66 -5.65 -12.13 6.94
C TYR A 66 -6.76 -11.21 7.45
N HIS A 67 -6.94 -11.24 8.77
CA HIS A 67 -7.69 -10.26 9.52
C HIS A 67 -6.78 -9.65 10.58
N LEU A 68 -6.87 -8.34 10.76
CA LEU A 68 -6.20 -7.59 11.80
C LEU A 68 -6.88 -7.92 13.14
N VAL A 69 -6.08 -8.30 14.12
CA VAL A 69 -6.49 -8.43 15.52
C VAL A 69 -5.96 -7.23 16.28
N ASP A 70 -6.78 -6.70 17.20
CA ASP A 70 -6.43 -5.55 18.07
C ASP A 70 -5.18 -5.83 18.92
#